data_AF-A0A7C9HT46-F1
#
_entry.id   AF-A0A7C9HT46-F1
#
_cell.length_a   1.000
_cell.length_b   1.000
_cell.length_c   1.000
_cell.angle_alpha   90.00
_cell.angle_beta   90.00
_cell.angle_gamma   90.00
#
_symmetry.space_group_name_H-M   'P 1'
#
loop_
_entity.id
_entity.type
_entity.pdbx_description
1 polymer ?
#
loop_
_entity_poly.entity_id
_entity_poly.type
_entity_poly.pdbx_seq_one_letter_code
_entity_poly.pdbx_strand_id
1 'polypeptide(L)'
;MAGRGPRPRDRRRSAQRGPVGGAGCGADRASARGDGVTDLVLAHDYLVQVGGAERVVAEWAAGFGASRVVTLAYRPETTFEAFRDLDVQASIPPAMSGQVERMLPALPAIAARTSVSGGDVALASSSGWAHRFRYGMPHVVYVHSPARWLYAADDYRLRLSRFRRAGLAVSTPVLRRGDAEAMARASAIVANSEVTRERIRAAYGLDSTVVHPPVEPVATDAAAPPRDLPDGFAVVVARDRGYKNVRLAVDAAREAGLAIVAVGAGSEAIDAPEAGVHGLGRVTDAELCWVYRHAAVVLGAGREDFGLTVLEAALEGTPAATIAAGGYLETVQPGVSGAHAASVTVSDLADAIRAARGMDPAAVRAWGRRFRRDEHVARLTALIETALERT
;
A
#
# COMPACT_ATOMS: atom_id res chain seq x y z
N MET A 1 22.10 -69.52 -11.50
CA MET A 1 21.36 -69.05 -12.69
C MET A 1 21.48 -67.52 -12.71
N ALA A 2 22.45 -66.84 -13.31
CA ALA A 2 23.15 -66.90 -14.60
C ALA A 2 22.30 -66.48 -15.82
N GLY A 3 22.69 -65.37 -16.46
CA GLY A 3 22.23 -64.83 -17.76
C GLY A 3 21.79 -63.36 -17.63
N ARG A 4 22.56 -62.28 -17.86
CA ARG A 4 23.54 -61.84 -18.89
C ARG A 4 22.99 -61.67 -20.33
N GLY A 5 22.77 -60.40 -20.69
CA GLY A 5 23.10 -59.77 -21.98
C GLY A 5 21.95 -59.58 -22.99
N PRO A 6 22.08 -58.72 -24.04
CA PRO A 6 23.23 -57.88 -24.41
C PRO A 6 22.90 -56.40 -24.76
N ARG A 7 23.95 -55.56 -24.81
CA ARG A 7 23.99 -54.25 -25.50
C ARG A 7 24.26 -54.45 -27.00
N PRO A 8 23.95 -53.45 -27.86
CA PRO A 8 24.79 -53.17 -29.01
C PRO A 8 25.39 -51.75 -29.00
N ARG A 9 26.57 -51.66 -29.62
CA ARG A 9 27.43 -50.51 -29.81
C ARG A 9 27.19 -49.88 -31.20
N ASP A 10 27.32 -48.56 -31.23
CA ASP A 10 27.98 -47.70 -32.24
C ASP A 10 27.78 -47.97 -33.75
N ARG A 11 27.27 -46.95 -34.46
CA ARG A 11 27.74 -46.59 -35.80
C ARG A 11 27.85 -45.07 -35.96
N ARG A 12 29.10 -44.63 -36.13
CA ARG A 12 29.54 -43.33 -36.62
C ARG A 12 29.09 -43.08 -38.07
N ARG A 13 28.83 -41.80 -38.39
CA ARG A 13 29.15 -41.08 -39.66
C ARG A 13 29.07 -39.57 -39.34
N SER A 14 30.20 -38.88 -39.08
CA SER A 14 30.94 -37.98 -40.00
C SER A 14 30.01 -37.06 -40.81
N ALA A 15 29.94 -35.72 -40.67
CA ALA A 15 30.93 -34.63 -40.53
C ALA A 15 30.73 -33.67 -41.73
N GLN A 16 30.54 -32.36 -41.48
CA GLN A 16 30.91 -31.19 -42.32
C GLN A 16 30.33 -29.91 -41.65
N ARG A 17 31.15 -29.08 -40.96
CA ARG A 17 31.77 -27.80 -41.40
C ARG A 17 30.74 -26.81 -41.98
N GLY A 18 30.22 -25.82 -41.25
CA GLY A 18 30.81 -24.50 -40.86
C GLY A 18 30.01 -23.36 -41.56
N PRO A 19 30.20 -22.04 -41.36
CA PRO A 19 30.66 -21.23 -40.22
C PRO A 19 29.67 -20.08 -39.80
N VAL A 20 29.94 -19.49 -38.62
CA VAL A 20 29.85 -18.07 -38.17
C VAL A 20 28.97 -17.05 -38.92
N GLY A 21 28.16 -16.31 -38.15
CA GLY A 21 28.08 -14.84 -38.23
C GLY A 21 26.71 -14.21 -38.45
N GLY A 22 26.39 -13.16 -37.67
CA GLY A 22 25.35 -12.19 -38.04
C GLY A 22 24.56 -11.60 -36.88
N ALA A 23 25.00 -10.43 -36.41
CA ALA A 23 24.21 -9.52 -35.60
C ALA A 23 23.01 -8.95 -36.39
N GLY A 24 21.93 -8.54 -35.69
CA GLY A 24 21.03 -7.51 -36.19
C GLY A 24 19.56 -7.60 -35.76
N CYS A 25 19.08 -6.47 -35.23
CA CYS A 25 17.69 -6.02 -35.11
C CYS A 25 16.79 -6.77 -34.09
N GLY A 26 16.21 -6.14 -33.07
CA GLY A 26 15.77 -4.75 -32.94
C GLY A 26 14.47 -4.53 -33.72
N ALA A 27 13.40 -4.21 -32.99
CA ALA A 27 12.04 -3.94 -33.46
C ALA A 27 11.19 -5.17 -33.84
N ASP A 28 10.20 -5.46 -32.99
CA ASP A 28 8.79 -5.66 -33.33
C ASP A 28 8.07 -6.50 -32.27
N ARG A 29 7.75 -5.84 -31.16
CA ARG A 29 6.62 -6.21 -30.27
C ARG A 29 5.71 -5.01 -30.01
N ALA A 30 5.68 -4.06 -30.95
CA ALA A 30 4.80 -2.90 -30.93
C ALA A 30 3.76 -3.04 -32.05
N SER A 31 2.87 -4.04 -31.97
CA SER A 31 1.73 -4.16 -32.89
C SER A 31 0.80 -5.29 -32.44
N ALA A 32 0.08 -5.07 -31.34
CA ALA A 32 -1.17 -5.76 -30.97
C ALA A 32 -1.72 -5.19 -29.66
N ARG A 33 -1.93 -3.88 -29.58
CA ARG A 33 -2.76 -3.28 -28.53
C ARG A 33 -3.87 -2.53 -29.26
N GLY A 34 -5.11 -2.93 -29.01
CA GLY A 34 -6.28 -2.43 -29.74
C GLY A 34 -6.44 -0.92 -29.60
N ASP A 35 -6.89 -0.28 -30.68
CA ASP A 35 -7.20 1.13 -30.73
C ASP A 35 -8.23 1.49 -29.62
N GLY A 36 -7.80 2.26 -28.62
CA GLY A 36 -8.67 2.85 -27.60
C GLY A 36 -8.31 2.63 -26.13
N VAL A 37 -7.27 1.86 -25.80
CA VAL A 37 -6.81 1.71 -24.40
C VAL A 37 -5.63 2.63 -24.14
N THR A 38 -5.83 3.65 -23.29
CA THR A 38 -4.78 4.56 -22.80
C THR A 38 -3.62 3.76 -22.21
N ASP A 39 -2.42 3.88 -22.78
CA ASP A 39 -1.23 3.19 -22.29
C ASP A 39 -0.73 3.88 -21.02
N LEU A 40 -1.01 3.27 -19.88
CA LEU A 40 -0.77 3.85 -18.56
C LEU A 40 0.53 3.33 -17.94
N VAL A 41 1.45 4.25 -17.62
CA VAL A 41 2.70 3.93 -16.91
C VAL A 41 2.55 4.23 -15.43
N LEU A 42 2.72 3.23 -14.57
CA LEU A 42 2.67 3.42 -13.13
C LEU A 42 4.00 4.00 -12.63
N ALA A 43 3.93 4.93 -11.68
CA ALA A 43 5.08 5.39 -10.93
C ALA A 43 4.82 5.26 -9.42
N HIS A 44 5.84 4.82 -8.67
CA HIS A 44 5.71 4.61 -7.22
C HIS A 44 7.00 4.94 -6.47
N ASP A 45 6.89 5.43 -5.24
CA ASP A 45 8.04 5.84 -4.42
C ASP A 45 9.12 4.74 -4.35
N TYR A 46 8.81 3.56 -3.79
CA TYR A 46 9.69 2.38 -3.73
C TYR A 46 8.90 1.11 -3.41
N LEU A 47 9.23 0.00 -4.04
CA LEU A 47 8.59 -1.31 -3.87
C LEU A 47 9.48 -2.24 -3.03
N VAL A 48 9.67 -1.90 -1.76
CA VAL A 48 10.59 -2.64 -0.85
C VAL A 48 9.91 -3.25 0.38
N GLN A 49 8.59 -3.11 0.48
CA GLN A 49 7.79 -3.62 1.59
C GLN A 49 6.36 -3.95 1.11
N VAL A 50 5.60 -4.63 1.97
CA VAL A 50 4.14 -4.72 1.88
C VAL A 50 3.54 -3.54 2.65
N GLY A 51 2.72 -2.72 1.98
CA GLY A 51 2.10 -1.55 2.58
C GLY A 51 0.90 -1.07 1.78
N GLY A 52 0.21 -0.04 2.31
CA GLY A 52 -1.03 0.45 1.71
C GLY A 52 -0.79 1.11 0.35
N ALA A 53 0.26 1.92 0.22
CA ALA A 53 0.58 2.58 -1.05
C ALA A 53 1.02 1.55 -2.12
N GLU A 54 1.78 0.54 -1.73
CA GLU A 54 2.15 -0.58 -2.59
C GLU A 54 0.91 -1.40 -2.99
N ARG A 55 -0.05 -1.60 -2.07
CA ARG A 55 -1.32 -2.29 -2.37
C ARG A 55 -2.10 -1.54 -3.44
N VAL A 56 -2.23 -0.22 -3.31
CA VAL A 56 -2.90 0.62 -4.33
C VAL A 56 -2.27 0.44 -5.72
N VAL A 57 -0.94 0.41 -5.82
CA VAL A 57 -0.27 0.21 -7.12
C VAL A 57 -0.50 -1.19 -7.68
N ALA A 58 -0.53 -2.23 -6.83
CA ALA A 58 -0.89 -3.58 -7.26
C ALA A 58 -2.34 -3.64 -7.78
N GLU A 59 -3.28 -2.97 -7.09
CA GLU A 59 -4.67 -2.87 -7.55
C GLU A 59 -4.80 -2.08 -8.85
N TRP A 60 -3.97 -1.06 -9.08
CA TRP A 60 -3.90 -0.35 -10.35
C TRP A 60 -3.35 -1.20 -11.48
N ALA A 61 -2.29 -1.96 -11.23
CA ALA A 61 -1.73 -2.86 -12.23
C ALA A 61 -2.80 -3.85 -12.72
N ALA A 62 -3.56 -4.44 -11.80
CA ALA A 62 -4.66 -5.33 -12.16
C ALA A 62 -5.87 -4.61 -12.76
N GLY A 63 -6.26 -3.45 -12.21
CA GLY A 63 -7.47 -2.73 -12.60
C GLY A 63 -7.38 -2.00 -13.94
N PHE A 64 -6.22 -1.42 -14.25
CA PHE A 64 -5.93 -0.75 -15.52
C PHE A 64 -5.25 -1.66 -16.55
N GLY A 65 -4.87 -2.89 -16.15
CA GLY A 65 -4.04 -3.76 -17.00
C GLY A 65 -2.64 -3.18 -17.26
N ALA A 66 -2.13 -2.33 -16.36
CA ALA A 66 -0.84 -1.68 -16.54
C ALA A 66 0.31 -2.67 -16.35
N SER A 67 1.19 -2.74 -17.34
CA SER A 67 2.29 -3.73 -17.36
C SER A 67 3.63 -3.18 -16.88
N ARG A 68 3.74 -1.87 -16.58
CA ARG A 68 5.01 -1.19 -16.27
C ARG A 68 4.92 -0.32 -15.03
N VAL A 69 5.94 -0.41 -14.18
CA VAL A 69 6.08 0.41 -12.97
C VAL A 69 7.49 1.02 -12.91
N VAL A 70 7.58 2.34 -12.80
CA VAL A 70 8.84 3.06 -12.52
C VAL A 70 8.93 3.41 -11.04
N THR A 71 10.05 3.09 -10.40
CA THR A 71 10.21 3.29 -8.96
C THR A 71 11.64 3.64 -8.54
N LEU A 72 11.84 4.14 -7.31
CA LEU A 72 13.20 4.36 -6.83
C LEU A 72 13.92 3.05 -6.54
N ALA A 73 13.27 2.09 -5.89
CA ALA A 73 13.87 0.82 -5.50
C ALA A 73 12.86 -0.30 -5.58
N TYR A 74 13.32 -1.51 -5.88
CA TYR A 74 12.49 -2.71 -5.96
C TYR A 74 13.15 -3.89 -5.25
N ARG A 75 12.38 -4.58 -4.41
CA ARG A 75 12.75 -5.82 -3.72
C ARG A 75 11.60 -6.83 -3.80
N PRO A 76 11.59 -7.71 -4.82
CA PRO A 76 10.48 -8.64 -5.02
C PRO A 76 10.29 -9.64 -3.88
N GLU A 77 11.28 -9.83 -3.01
CA GLU A 77 11.18 -10.73 -1.85
C GLU A 77 10.43 -10.12 -0.67
N THR A 78 10.23 -8.80 -0.66
CA THR A 78 9.66 -8.09 0.50
C THR A 78 8.42 -7.27 0.17
N THR A 79 7.95 -7.30 -1.08
CA THR A 79 6.72 -6.63 -1.54
C THR A 79 5.73 -7.63 -2.13
N PHE A 80 4.62 -7.16 -2.72
CA PHE A 80 3.59 -8.01 -3.31
C PHE A 80 4.10 -8.82 -4.50
N GLU A 81 3.68 -10.09 -4.58
CA GLU A 81 4.05 -11.01 -5.66
C GLU A 81 3.59 -10.50 -7.04
N ALA A 82 2.45 -9.81 -7.10
CA ALA A 82 1.90 -9.22 -8.31
C ALA A 82 2.89 -8.31 -9.09
N PHE A 83 3.89 -7.73 -8.42
CA PHE A 83 4.91 -6.93 -9.10
C PHE A 83 5.93 -7.75 -9.89
N ARG A 84 6.07 -9.06 -9.63
CA ARG A 84 7.03 -9.93 -10.34
C ARG A 84 6.66 -10.12 -11.80
N ASP A 85 5.38 -9.99 -12.13
CA ASP A 85 4.85 -10.14 -13.48
C ASP A 85 4.86 -8.83 -14.29
N LEU A 86 5.30 -7.73 -13.67
CA LEU A 86 5.37 -6.41 -14.30
C LEU A 86 6.80 -6.07 -14.74
N ASP A 87 6.91 -5.18 -15.74
CA ASP A 87 8.15 -4.50 -16.07
C ASP A 87 8.45 -3.42 -15.01
N VAL A 88 9.21 -3.80 -13.98
CA VAL A 88 9.59 -2.89 -12.88
C VAL A 88 10.95 -2.26 -13.15
N GLN A 89 10.96 -0.97 -13.43
CA GLN A 89 12.17 -0.17 -13.61
C GLN A 89 12.53 0.57 -12.31
N ALA A 90 13.59 0.13 -11.64
CA ALA A 90 14.11 0.78 -10.43
C ALA A 90 15.37 1.62 -10.70
N SER A 91 15.42 2.84 -10.17
CA SER A 91 16.60 3.73 -10.29
C SER A 91 17.76 3.35 -9.37
N ILE A 92 17.48 2.74 -8.21
CA ILE A 92 18.46 2.29 -7.24
C ILE A 92 18.81 0.83 -7.56
N PRO A 93 20.11 0.50 -7.67
CA PRO A 93 20.54 -0.88 -7.96
C PRO A 93 19.98 -1.90 -6.95
N PRO A 94 19.64 -3.14 -7.38
CA PRO A 94 19.07 -4.16 -6.51
C PRO A 94 19.89 -4.43 -5.23
N ALA A 95 21.23 -4.37 -5.31
CA ALA A 95 22.13 -4.53 -4.16
C ALA A 95 21.96 -3.45 -3.07
N MET A 96 21.44 -2.28 -3.42
CA MET A 96 21.23 -1.14 -2.53
C MET A 96 19.76 -0.91 -2.17
N SER A 97 18.85 -1.64 -2.78
CA SER A 97 17.39 -1.52 -2.56
C SER A 97 16.95 -1.69 -1.10
N GLY A 98 17.69 -2.47 -0.29
CA GLY A 98 17.43 -2.64 1.14
C GLY A 98 17.91 -1.46 2.00
N GLN A 99 18.55 -0.45 1.40
CA GLN A 99 19.19 0.66 2.09
C GLN A 99 18.52 2.01 1.81
N VAL A 100 17.31 2.02 1.25
CA VAL A 100 16.56 3.25 0.89
C VAL A 100 16.48 4.24 2.06
N GLU A 101 16.23 3.76 3.28
CA GLU A 101 16.21 4.63 4.47
C GLU A 101 17.56 5.29 4.78
N ARG A 102 18.69 4.62 4.48
CA ARG A 102 20.04 5.21 4.63
C ARG A 102 20.32 6.23 3.53
N MET A 103 19.65 6.11 2.39
CA MET A 103 19.80 6.98 1.23
C MET A 103 18.90 8.23 1.29
N LEU A 104 18.10 8.43 2.35
CA LEU A 104 17.20 9.58 2.52
C LEU A 104 17.78 10.94 2.07
N PRO A 105 19.05 11.30 2.40
CA PRO A 105 19.64 12.57 1.92
C PRO A 105 19.83 12.65 0.40
N ALA A 106 20.03 11.52 -0.27
CA ALA A 106 20.25 11.43 -1.72
C ALA A 106 18.95 11.18 -2.51
N LEU A 107 17.90 10.67 -1.87
CA LEU A 107 16.61 10.37 -2.54
C LEU A 107 16.02 11.55 -3.31
N PRO A 108 16.08 12.83 -2.86
CA PRO A 108 15.58 13.94 -3.67
C PRO A 108 16.25 14.04 -5.04
N ALA A 109 17.57 13.83 -5.10
CA ALA A 109 18.34 13.90 -6.34
C ALA A 109 18.12 12.67 -7.23
N ILE A 110 17.99 11.48 -6.63
CA ILE A 110 17.69 10.25 -7.37
C ILE A 110 16.28 10.33 -7.96
N ALA A 111 15.30 10.79 -7.18
CA ALA A 111 13.93 11.02 -7.66
C ALA A 111 13.91 12.03 -8.82
N ALA A 112 14.58 13.18 -8.67
CA ALA A 112 14.66 14.17 -9.73
C ALA A 112 15.39 13.70 -11.01
N ARG A 113 16.13 12.58 -10.97
CA ARG A 113 16.79 11.97 -12.14
C ARG A 113 16.03 10.75 -12.70
N THR A 114 15.08 10.22 -11.95
CA THR A 114 14.26 9.09 -12.37
C THR A 114 13.29 9.56 -13.46
N SER A 115 13.31 8.92 -14.63
CA SER A 115 12.49 9.31 -15.78
C SER A 115 11.34 8.33 -15.99
N VAL A 116 10.15 8.87 -16.26
CA VAL A 116 8.96 8.12 -16.66
C VAL A 116 8.59 8.54 -18.08
N SER A 117 8.56 7.59 -19.01
CA SER A 117 8.31 7.81 -20.44
C SER A 117 7.78 6.55 -21.14
N GLY A 118 7.23 6.70 -22.36
CA GLY A 118 6.81 5.59 -23.22
C GLY A 118 5.40 5.04 -22.96
N GLY A 119 4.41 5.92 -22.86
CA GLY A 119 2.98 5.66 -22.69
C GLY A 119 2.19 6.96 -22.97
N ASP A 120 0.88 6.94 -22.78
CA ASP A 120 0.02 8.11 -23.01
C ASP A 120 -0.05 8.99 -21.75
N VAL A 121 -0.05 8.37 -20.57
CA VAL A 121 -0.14 9.05 -19.27
C VAL A 121 0.57 8.26 -18.19
N ALA A 122 1.14 8.97 -17.20
CA ALA A 122 1.63 8.34 -15.99
C ALA A 122 0.65 8.52 -14.81
N LEU A 123 0.49 7.47 -14.01
CA LEU A 123 -0.21 7.53 -12.72
C LEU A 123 0.79 7.32 -11.59
N ALA A 124 1.06 8.39 -10.86
CA ALA A 124 2.10 8.44 -9.83
C ALA A 124 1.51 8.28 -8.43
N SER A 125 1.71 7.12 -7.81
CA SER A 125 1.44 6.88 -6.39
C SER A 125 2.56 7.48 -5.54
N SER A 126 2.29 8.59 -4.86
CA SER A 126 3.31 9.34 -4.13
C SER A 126 2.97 9.53 -2.65
N SER A 127 3.95 9.25 -1.80
CA SER A 127 4.00 9.60 -0.37
C SER A 127 5.21 10.50 -0.04
N GLY A 128 5.97 10.88 -1.07
CA GLY A 128 7.03 11.87 -0.96
C GLY A 128 8.04 11.92 -2.11
N TRP A 129 8.01 10.98 -3.08
CA TRP A 129 9.07 10.88 -4.08
C TRP A 129 8.61 10.80 -5.53
N ALA A 130 7.60 9.98 -5.85
CA ALA A 130 7.21 9.69 -7.23
C ALA A 130 6.77 10.95 -7.98
N HIS A 131 6.10 11.88 -7.32
CA HIS A 131 5.74 13.17 -7.92
C HIS A 131 6.95 14.04 -8.32
N ARG A 132 8.16 13.74 -7.81
CA ARG A 132 9.41 14.44 -8.14
C ARG A 132 10.13 13.87 -9.36
N PHE A 133 9.65 12.75 -9.92
CA PHE A 133 10.25 12.16 -11.11
C PHE A 133 10.15 13.11 -12.31
N ARG A 134 10.94 12.82 -13.35
CA ARG A 134 10.88 13.52 -14.64
C ARG A 134 9.91 12.79 -15.55
N TYR A 135 8.73 13.35 -15.74
CA TYR A 135 7.72 12.82 -16.64
C TYR A 135 7.92 13.43 -18.04
N GLY A 136 8.12 12.58 -19.04
CA GLY A 136 8.15 12.95 -20.46
C GLY A 136 6.76 12.93 -21.11
N MET A 137 5.71 12.97 -20.30
CA MET A 137 4.30 12.76 -20.65
C MET A 137 3.41 13.43 -19.61
N PRO A 138 2.11 13.64 -19.89
CA PRO A 138 1.13 14.02 -18.88
C PRO A 138 1.16 13.05 -17.69
N HIS A 139 0.95 13.56 -16.48
CA HIS A 139 0.95 12.70 -15.31
C HIS A 139 -0.04 13.17 -14.24
N VAL A 140 -0.76 12.19 -13.69
CA VAL A 140 -1.66 12.36 -12.55
C VAL A 140 -0.92 11.91 -11.29
N VAL A 141 -0.90 12.77 -10.27
CA VAL A 141 -0.28 12.44 -8.99
C VAL A 141 -1.35 12.08 -7.98
N TYR A 142 -1.36 10.81 -7.56
CA TYR A 142 -2.16 10.33 -6.45
C TYR A 142 -1.34 10.43 -5.15
N VAL A 143 -1.75 11.31 -4.27
CA VAL A 143 -1.04 11.64 -3.04
C VAL A 143 -1.64 10.83 -1.90
N HIS A 144 -0.81 9.98 -1.29
CA HIS A 144 -1.17 9.25 -0.07
C HIS A 144 -1.05 10.11 1.19
N SER A 145 -0.06 11.01 1.16
CA SER A 145 0.18 12.09 2.11
C SER A 145 1.30 12.95 1.52
N PRO A 146 1.30 14.29 1.72
CA PRO A 146 2.52 15.08 1.51
C PRO A 146 3.68 14.51 2.32
N ALA A 147 4.91 14.74 1.86
CA ALA A 147 6.13 14.20 2.44
C ALA A 147 6.22 14.51 3.96
N ARG A 148 5.79 13.58 4.81
CA ARG A 148 5.67 13.81 6.26
C ARG A 148 6.99 14.22 6.89
N TRP A 149 8.11 13.67 6.42
CA TRP A 149 9.46 14.03 6.87
C TRP A 149 9.82 15.51 6.59
N LEU A 150 9.14 16.15 5.63
CA LEU A 150 9.34 17.53 5.20
C LEU A 150 8.27 18.49 5.74
N TYR A 151 7.00 18.05 5.80
CA TYR A 151 5.85 18.88 6.15
C TYR A 151 5.28 18.62 7.55
N ALA A 152 5.42 17.40 8.07
CA ALA A 152 5.02 17.00 9.42
C ALA A 152 6.26 16.60 10.24
N ALA A 153 7.32 17.41 10.11
CA ALA A 153 8.65 17.05 10.55
C ALA A 153 8.77 16.89 12.08
N ASP A 154 7.84 17.41 12.87
CA ASP A 154 7.91 17.28 14.34
C ASP A 154 7.67 15.83 14.81
N ASP A 155 6.85 15.05 14.09
CA ASP A 155 6.67 13.61 14.33
C ASP A 155 7.91 12.79 13.92
N TYR A 156 8.68 13.27 12.93
CA TYR A 156 9.81 12.55 12.34
C TYR A 156 11.17 12.93 12.96
N ARG A 157 11.35 14.21 13.33
CA ARG A 157 12.59 14.79 13.89
C ARG A 157 12.98 14.16 15.21
N LEU A 158 12.01 13.67 16.00
CA LEU A 158 12.25 13.01 17.29
C LEU A 158 13.11 11.74 17.15
N ARG A 159 13.15 11.11 15.97
CA ARG A 159 13.95 9.90 15.68
C ARG A 159 15.34 10.19 15.10
N LEU A 160 15.69 11.46 14.85
CA LEU A 160 16.97 11.84 14.25
C LEU A 160 17.96 12.37 15.30
N SER A 161 19.25 12.08 15.10
CA SER A 161 20.34 12.67 15.88
C SER A 161 20.36 14.20 15.75
N ARG A 162 20.88 14.90 16.76
CA ARG A 162 20.88 16.38 16.83
C ARG A 162 21.49 17.04 15.57
N PHE A 163 22.59 16.48 15.06
CA PHE A 163 23.26 16.99 13.85
C PHE A 163 22.42 16.80 12.58
N ARG A 164 21.78 15.63 12.40
CA ARG A 164 20.88 15.38 11.26
C ARG A 164 19.62 16.24 11.32
N ARG A 165 19.12 16.51 12.53
CA ARG A 165 17.99 17.42 12.77
C ARG A 165 18.32 18.85 12.35
N ALA A 166 19.51 19.35 12.72
CA ALA A 166 19.96 20.68 12.35
C ALA A 166 20.17 20.83 10.83
N GLY A 167 20.85 19.86 10.19
CA GLY A 167 21.04 19.87 8.73
C GLY A 167 19.73 19.79 7.95
N LEU A 168 18.76 19.00 8.42
CA LEU A 168 17.42 18.96 7.83
C LEU A 168 16.70 20.29 7.98
N ALA A 169 16.79 20.95 9.15
CA ALA A 169 16.15 22.24 9.38
C ALA A 169 16.65 23.33 8.41
N VAL A 170 17.96 23.41 8.17
CA VAL A 170 18.55 24.41 7.25
C VAL A 170 18.16 24.14 5.79
N SER A 171 18.10 22.87 5.38
CA SER A 171 17.76 22.50 4.00
C SER A 171 16.24 22.48 3.73
N THR A 172 15.40 22.49 4.77
CA THR A 172 13.93 22.37 4.67
C THR A 172 13.30 23.38 3.68
N PRO A 173 13.63 24.68 3.68
CA PRO A 173 12.99 25.64 2.77
C PRO A 173 13.27 25.35 1.29
N VAL A 174 14.52 24.99 0.97
CA VAL A 174 14.92 24.64 -0.41
C VAL A 174 14.27 23.34 -0.85
N LEU A 175 14.23 22.34 0.04
CA LEU A 175 13.58 21.06 -0.23
C LEU A 175 12.07 21.24 -0.45
N ARG A 176 11.38 22.04 0.38
CA ARG A 176 9.96 22.39 0.23
C ARG A 176 9.68 23.11 -1.07
N ARG A 177 10.54 24.07 -1.44
CA ARG A 177 10.41 24.79 -2.71
C ARG A 177 10.50 23.82 -3.89
N GLY A 178 11.54 22.99 -3.94
CA GLY A 178 11.69 22.01 -5.02
C GLY A 178 10.61 20.91 -5.01
N ASP A 179 9.97 20.63 -3.87
CA ASP A 179 8.83 19.72 -3.75
C ASP A 179 7.56 20.34 -4.33
N ALA A 180 7.27 21.59 -3.96
CA ALA A 180 6.14 22.34 -4.51
C ALA A 180 6.28 22.57 -6.02
N GLU A 181 7.48 22.92 -6.50
CA GLU A 181 7.79 23.04 -7.93
C GLU A 181 7.64 21.70 -8.67
N ALA A 182 7.85 20.57 -7.98
CA ALA A 182 7.58 19.25 -8.55
C ALA A 182 6.09 18.94 -8.65
N MET A 183 5.36 19.17 -7.56
CA MET A 183 3.91 18.95 -7.51
C MET A 183 3.16 19.82 -8.52
N ALA A 184 3.59 21.07 -8.73
CA ALA A 184 2.99 22.01 -9.67
C ALA A 184 3.08 21.59 -11.15
N ARG A 185 3.89 20.58 -11.48
CA ARG A 185 3.97 20.04 -12.86
C ARG A 185 2.90 18.98 -13.16
N ALA A 186 2.18 18.50 -12.16
CA ALA A 186 1.17 17.47 -12.34
C ALA A 186 0.02 17.99 -13.22
N SER A 187 -0.44 17.16 -14.18
CA SER A 187 -1.63 17.46 -14.99
C SER A 187 -2.89 17.44 -14.12
N ALA A 188 -2.92 16.58 -13.10
CA ALA A 188 -3.94 16.56 -12.06
C ALA A 188 -3.39 16.01 -10.74
N ILE A 189 -3.98 16.45 -9.64
CA ILE A 189 -3.64 15.99 -8.28
C ILE A 189 -4.86 15.31 -7.67
N VAL A 190 -4.66 14.09 -7.19
CA VAL A 190 -5.66 13.26 -6.54
C VAL A 190 -5.25 13.05 -5.09
N ALA A 191 -6.16 13.34 -4.17
CA ALA A 191 -6.00 13.02 -2.76
C ALA A 191 -6.66 11.67 -2.46
N ASN A 192 -6.02 10.85 -1.64
CA ASN A 192 -6.61 9.59 -1.19
C ASN A 192 -7.75 9.77 -0.17
N SER A 193 -7.88 10.95 0.42
CA SER A 193 -8.83 11.25 1.48
C SER A 193 -9.02 12.76 1.61
N GLU A 194 -10.09 13.18 2.28
CA GLU A 194 -10.36 14.58 2.61
C GLU A 194 -9.27 15.17 3.50
N VAL A 195 -8.80 14.40 4.49
CA VAL A 195 -7.67 14.78 5.34
C VAL A 195 -6.41 15.03 4.51
N THR A 196 -6.16 14.20 3.50
CA THR A 196 -5.02 14.39 2.60
C THR A 196 -5.21 15.59 1.67
N ARG A 197 -6.43 15.86 1.19
CA ARG A 197 -6.74 17.07 0.41
C ARG A 197 -6.39 18.34 1.19
N GLU A 198 -6.78 18.42 2.46
CA GLU A 198 -6.43 19.55 3.33
C GLU A 198 -4.91 19.68 3.50
N ARG A 199 -4.20 18.57 3.67
CA ARG A 199 -2.74 18.57 3.79
C ARG A 199 -2.04 18.98 2.50
N ILE A 200 -2.56 18.59 1.33
CA ILE A 200 -2.04 19.04 0.03
C ILE A 200 -2.20 20.56 -0.09
N ARG A 201 -3.38 21.09 0.24
CA ARG A 201 -3.62 22.55 0.23
C ARG A 201 -2.68 23.27 1.20
N ALA A 202 -2.47 22.73 2.41
CA ALA A 202 -1.55 23.32 3.38
C ALA A 202 -0.07 23.23 2.96
N ALA A 203 0.34 22.15 2.30
CA ALA A 203 1.74 21.91 1.90
C ALA A 203 2.13 22.66 0.62
N TYR A 204 1.21 22.73 -0.34
CA TYR A 204 1.50 23.18 -1.72
C TYR A 204 0.65 24.37 -2.17
N GLY A 205 -0.44 24.69 -1.48
CA GLY A 205 -1.41 25.70 -1.93
C GLY A 205 -2.22 25.26 -3.17
N LEU A 206 -2.26 23.96 -3.46
CA LEU A 206 -2.89 23.39 -4.64
C LEU A 206 -4.19 22.67 -4.29
N ASP A 207 -5.15 22.69 -5.22
CA ASP A 207 -6.37 21.91 -5.13
C ASP A 207 -6.15 20.46 -5.60
N SER A 208 -7.00 19.56 -5.12
CA SER A 208 -6.98 18.15 -5.51
C SER A 208 -8.38 17.53 -5.45
N THR A 209 -8.60 16.50 -6.26
CA THR A 209 -9.84 15.72 -6.25
C THR A 209 -9.68 14.52 -5.34
N VAL A 210 -10.68 14.21 -4.50
CA VAL A 210 -10.63 13.03 -3.63
C VAL A 210 -11.11 11.81 -4.39
N VAL A 211 -10.23 10.81 -4.50
CA VAL A 211 -10.59 9.46 -4.94
C VAL A 211 -10.02 8.48 -3.93
N HIS A 212 -10.90 7.85 -3.16
CA HIS A 212 -10.52 6.92 -2.09
C HIS A 212 -9.75 5.70 -2.61
N PRO A 213 -8.74 5.18 -1.88
CA PRO A 213 -8.00 3.99 -2.24
C PRO A 213 -8.90 2.77 -2.53
N PRO A 214 -8.51 1.92 -3.48
CA PRO A 214 -9.21 0.66 -3.71
C PRO A 214 -8.98 -0.32 -2.56
N VAL A 215 -9.99 -1.13 -2.26
CA VAL A 215 -9.91 -2.25 -1.32
C VAL A 215 -10.53 -3.51 -1.93
N GLU A 216 -9.86 -4.64 -1.72
CA GLU A 216 -10.30 -5.97 -2.13
C GLU A 216 -10.28 -6.91 -0.90
N PRO A 217 -11.05 -8.01 -0.89
CA PRO A 217 -10.88 -9.07 0.07
C PRO A 217 -9.43 -9.50 0.08
N VAL A 218 -8.90 -9.69 1.28
CA VAL A 218 -7.51 -10.10 1.46
C VAL A 218 -7.27 -11.48 0.83
N ALA A 219 -8.27 -12.37 0.85
CA ALA A 219 -8.25 -13.67 0.17
C ALA A 219 -9.65 -14.08 -0.30
N THR A 220 -9.70 -15.05 -1.21
CA THR A 220 -10.98 -15.66 -1.66
C THR A 220 -11.43 -16.79 -0.74
N ASP A 221 -10.47 -17.49 -0.15
CA ASP A 221 -10.62 -18.53 0.84
C ASP A 221 -10.22 -18.02 2.24
N ALA A 222 -10.65 -18.75 3.26
CA ALA A 222 -10.30 -18.47 4.65
C ALA A 222 -9.74 -19.74 5.28
N ALA A 223 -8.61 -19.61 5.98
CA ALA A 223 -7.95 -20.69 6.69
C ALA A 223 -7.80 -20.32 8.15
N ALA A 224 -8.13 -21.22 9.08
CA ALA A 224 -7.89 -20.96 10.49
C ALA A 224 -6.36 -20.85 10.74
N PRO A 225 -5.90 -19.85 11.51
CA PRO A 225 -4.49 -19.80 11.91
C PRO A 225 -4.15 -21.03 12.77
N PRO A 226 -2.88 -21.48 12.80
CA PRO A 226 -2.44 -22.65 13.56
C PRO A 226 -2.33 -22.34 15.06
N ARG A 227 -3.41 -21.81 15.65
CA ARG A 227 -3.49 -21.36 17.04
C ARG A 227 -4.95 -21.37 17.50
N ASP A 228 -5.18 -21.83 18.73
CA ASP A 228 -6.50 -21.76 19.33
C ASP A 228 -6.83 -20.31 19.69
N LEU A 229 -7.94 -19.81 19.15
CA LEU A 229 -8.46 -18.47 19.37
C LEU A 229 -9.84 -18.55 20.03
N PRO A 230 -10.20 -17.55 20.88
CA PRO A 230 -11.50 -17.53 21.53
C PRO A 230 -12.63 -17.31 20.52
N ASP A 231 -13.85 -17.71 20.88
CA ASP A 231 -15.04 -17.40 20.09
C ASP A 231 -15.38 -15.91 20.24
N GLY A 232 -15.33 -15.17 19.12
CA GLY A 232 -15.65 -13.75 19.09
C GLY A 232 -14.62 -12.87 19.83
N PHE A 233 -13.74 -12.23 19.08
CA PHE A 233 -12.68 -11.37 19.61
C PHE A 233 -12.65 -10.01 18.93
N ALA A 234 -12.01 -9.03 19.57
CA ALA A 234 -11.56 -7.83 18.87
C ALA A 234 -10.29 -8.15 18.07
N VAL A 235 -10.09 -7.54 16.91
CA VAL A 235 -8.85 -7.65 16.14
C VAL A 235 -8.18 -6.30 15.95
N VAL A 236 -6.85 -6.24 16.10
CA VAL A 236 -6.04 -5.11 15.69
C VAL A 236 -4.96 -5.58 14.72
N VAL A 237 -4.93 -4.98 13.52
CA VAL A 237 -3.89 -5.27 12.52
C VAL A 237 -2.87 -4.15 12.54
N ALA A 238 -1.73 -4.39 13.17
CA ALA A 238 -0.69 -3.39 13.38
C ALA A 238 0.69 -3.96 13.11
N ARG A 239 1.49 -3.19 12.37
CA ARG A 239 2.95 -3.39 12.30
C ARG A 239 3.58 -2.76 13.54
N ASP A 240 4.76 -3.24 13.96
CA ASP A 240 5.58 -2.61 14.99
C ASP A 240 6.06 -1.20 14.57
N ARG A 241 5.16 -0.24 14.67
CA ARG A 241 5.39 1.19 14.53
C ARG A 241 4.47 1.83 15.56
N GLY A 242 5.05 2.50 16.56
CA GLY A 242 4.33 3.05 17.73
C GLY A 242 3.16 4.02 17.48
N TYR A 243 2.79 4.31 16.23
CA TYR A 243 1.64 5.16 15.87
C TYR A 243 0.29 4.41 15.87
N LYS A 244 0.28 3.07 15.86
CA LYS A 244 -0.95 2.27 15.84
C LYS A 244 -1.65 2.15 17.21
N ASN A 245 -1.01 2.63 18.28
CA ASN A 245 -1.51 2.63 19.65
C ASN A 245 -2.11 1.29 20.12
N VAL A 246 -1.39 0.19 19.84
CA VAL A 246 -1.83 -1.19 20.13
C VAL A 246 -2.20 -1.38 21.59
N ARG A 247 -1.49 -0.73 22.51
CA ARG A 247 -1.80 -0.76 23.94
C ARG A 247 -3.21 -0.22 24.24
N LEU A 248 -3.59 0.92 23.66
CA LEU A 248 -4.94 1.45 23.81
C LEU A 248 -6.00 0.47 23.29
N ALA A 249 -5.74 -0.19 22.16
CA ALA A 249 -6.64 -1.19 21.59
C ALA A 249 -6.81 -2.41 22.54
N VAL A 250 -5.70 -2.92 23.09
CA VAL A 250 -5.71 -4.03 24.06
C VAL A 250 -6.49 -3.66 25.32
N ASP A 251 -6.18 -2.50 25.91
CA ASP A 251 -6.82 -2.06 27.15
C ASP A 251 -8.33 -1.83 26.93
N ALA A 252 -8.72 -1.25 25.79
CA ALA A 252 -10.13 -1.00 25.46
C ALA A 252 -10.91 -2.28 25.15
N ALA A 253 -10.30 -3.26 24.46
CA ALA A 253 -10.91 -4.56 24.22
C ALA A 253 -11.22 -5.29 25.53
N ARG A 254 -10.26 -5.30 26.45
CA ARG A 254 -10.43 -5.87 27.79
C ARG A 254 -11.55 -5.19 28.57
N GLU A 255 -11.58 -3.85 28.56
CA GLU A 255 -12.65 -3.10 29.22
C GLU A 255 -14.02 -3.38 28.59
N ALA A 256 -14.08 -3.60 27.27
CA ALA A 256 -15.29 -4.03 26.57
C ALA A 256 -15.66 -5.51 26.77
N GLY A 257 -14.87 -6.26 27.55
CA GLY A 257 -15.10 -7.68 27.84
C GLY A 257 -14.80 -8.62 26.67
N LEU A 258 -13.86 -8.27 25.80
CA LEU A 258 -13.41 -9.10 24.68
C LEU A 258 -11.93 -9.47 24.83
N ALA A 259 -11.60 -10.70 24.43
CA ALA A 259 -10.24 -11.02 24.06
C ALA A 259 -9.84 -10.25 22.80
N ILE A 260 -8.53 -10.09 22.58
CA ILE A 260 -8.00 -9.37 21.43
C ILE A 260 -6.95 -10.21 20.69
N VAL A 261 -7.09 -10.23 19.37
CA VAL A 261 -6.13 -10.81 18.43
C VAL A 261 -5.32 -9.68 17.79
N ALA A 262 -4.01 -9.71 17.96
CA ALA A 262 -3.09 -8.78 17.35
C ALA A 262 -2.38 -9.45 16.17
N VAL A 263 -2.52 -8.86 14.98
CA VAL A 263 -1.93 -9.36 13.74
C VAL A 263 -0.88 -8.39 13.21
N GLY A 264 0.26 -8.91 12.80
CA GLY A 264 1.37 -8.18 12.21
C GLY A 264 2.68 -8.43 12.96
N ALA A 265 3.80 -8.17 12.26
CA ALA A 265 5.14 -8.37 12.83
C ALA A 265 5.33 -7.56 14.12
N GLY A 266 5.75 -8.23 15.19
CA GLY A 266 5.98 -7.67 16.53
C GLY A 266 4.81 -7.86 17.49
N SER A 267 3.65 -8.35 17.03
CA SER A 267 2.51 -8.67 17.89
C SER A 267 2.79 -9.88 18.80
N GLU A 268 3.74 -10.74 18.44
CA GLU A 268 4.19 -11.87 19.26
C GLU A 268 4.78 -11.40 20.60
N ALA A 269 5.30 -10.17 20.67
CA ALA A 269 5.91 -9.62 21.88
C ALA A 269 4.90 -9.21 22.97
N ILE A 270 3.61 -9.09 22.62
CA ILE A 270 2.53 -8.75 23.55
C ILE A 270 1.59 -9.93 23.82
N ASP A 271 1.93 -11.10 23.30
CA ASP A 271 1.15 -12.33 23.43
C ASP A 271 1.06 -12.75 24.91
N ALA A 272 -0.17 -12.84 25.41
CA ALA A 272 -0.50 -13.20 26.80
C ALA A 272 -1.89 -13.86 26.83
N PRO A 273 -2.02 -15.11 26.37
CA PRO A 273 -3.32 -15.78 26.23
C PRO A 273 -4.11 -15.89 27.54
N GLU A 274 -3.43 -16.07 28.66
CA GLU A 274 -4.03 -16.07 30.02
C GLU A 274 -4.69 -14.74 30.38
N ALA A 275 -4.29 -13.65 29.72
CA ALA A 275 -4.84 -12.33 29.87
C ALA A 275 -5.68 -11.90 28.65
N GLY A 276 -6.09 -12.86 27.81
CA GLY A 276 -6.96 -12.67 26.64
C GLY A 276 -6.31 -11.91 25.48
N VAL A 277 -4.98 -11.90 25.37
CA VAL A 277 -4.24 -11.23 24.28
C VAL A 277 -3.51 -12.28 23.46
N HIS A 278 -3.83 -12.36 22.16
CA HIS A 278 -3.29 -13.36 21.24
C HIS A 278 -2.48 -12.67 20.15
N GLY A 279 -1.15 -12.75 20.23
CA GLY A 279 -0.25 -12.25 19.19
C GLY A 279 0.00 -13.29 18.11
N LEU A 280 -0.45 -13.04 16.88
CA LEU A 280 -0.29 -14.00 15.76
C LEU A 280 0.97 -13.79 14.94
N GLY A 281 1.63 -12.63 15.05
CA GLY A 281 2.73 -12.28 14.17
C GLY A 281 2.26 -12.04 12.73
N ARG A 282 3.12 -12.34 11.77
CA ARG A 282 2.72 -12.33 10.35
C ARG A 282 1.88 -13.55 10.04
N VAL A 283 0.71 -13.32 9.44
CA VAL A 283 -0.21 -14.36 8.96
C VAL A 283 -0.33 -14.27 7.44
N THR A 284 -0.78 -15.34 6.82
CA THR A 284 -1.19 -15.40 5.41
C THR A 284 -2.48 -14.61 5.17
N ASP A 285 -2.74 -14.27 3.91
CA ASP A 285 -3.97 -13.56 3.54
C ASP A 285 -5.24 -14.40 3.83
N ALA A 286 -5.18 -15.73 3.65
CA ALA A 286 -6.28 -16.64 4.00
C ALA A 286 -6.53 -16.71 5.53
N GLU A 287 -5.47 -16.65 6.34
CA GLU A 287 -5.59 -16.55 7.80
C GLU A 287 -6.15 -15.20 8.23
N LEU A 288 -5.72 -14.10 7.61
CA LEU A 288 -6.27 -12.77 7.90
C LEU A 288 -7.76 -12.69 7.52
N CYS A 289 -8.16 -13.27 6.38
CA CYS A 289 -9.56 -13.39 5.99
C CYS A 289 -10.38 -14.14 7.05
N TRP A 290 -9.87 -15.28 7.54
CA TRP A 290 -10.50 -16.02 8.62
C TRP A 290 -10.62 -15.19 9.89
N VAL A 291 -9.55 -14.49 10.30
CA VAL A 291 -9.52 -13.64 11.49
C VAL A 291 -10.58 -12.55 11.40
N TYR A 292 -10.70 -11.86 10.25
CA TYR A 292 -11.75 -10.86 10.08
C TYR A 292 -13.13 -11.49 10.23
N ARG A 293 -13.43 -12.60 9.53
CA ARG A 293 -14.74 -13.27 9.56
C ARG A 293 -15.19 -13.71 10.96
N HIS A 294 -14.25 -14.00 11.86
CA HIS A 294 -14.54 -14.47 13.22
C HIS A 294 -14.39 -13.37 14.29
N ALA A 295 -13.84 -12.22 13.92
CA ALA A 295 -13.77 -11.07 14.80
C ALA A 295 -15.15 -10.45 15.02
N ALA A 296 -15.43 -10.06 16.26
CA ALA A 296 -16.60 -9.27 16.62
C ALA A 296 -16.46 -7.81 16.17
N VAL A 297 -15.23 -7.30 16.11
CA VAL A 297 -14.92 -5.92 15.75
C VAL A 297 -13.44 -5.78 15.35
N VAL A 298 -13.13 -4.91 14.38
CA VAL A 298 -11.76 -4.46 14.09
C VAL A 298 -11.47 -3.11 14.75
N LEU A 299 -10.28 -2.95 15.36
CA LEU A 299 -9.92 -1.77 16.13
C LEU A 299 -8.97 -0.85 15.39
N GLY A 300 -9.34 0.44 15.29
CA GLY A 300 -8.52 1.50 14.72
C GLY A 300 -8.10 2.54 15.77
N ALA A 301 -7.03 2.26 16.53
CA ALA A 301 -6.59 3.13 17.64
C ALA A 301 -5.50 4.16 17.27
N GLY A 302 -4.87 4.01 16.11
CA GLY A 302 -3.83 4.91 15.61
C GLY A 302 -4.34 5.94 14.62
N ARG A 303 -3.63 7.07 14.47
CA ARG A 303 -3.94 8.06 13.42
C ARG A 303 -3.46 7.55 12.06
N GLU A 304 -4.39 7.24 11.16
CA GLU A 304 -4.12 6.74 9.81
C GLU A 304 -4.54 7.74 8.73
N ASP A 305 -3.88 7.71 7.57
CA ASP A 305 -4.23 8.60 6.45
C ASP A 305 -5.56 8.22 5.81
N PHE A 306 -5.81 6.92 5.63
CA PHE A 306 -7.05 6.40 5.08
C PHE A 306 -7.65 5.27 5.93
N GLY A 307 -6.83 4.28 6.33
CA GLY A 307 -7.27 3.16 7.18
C GLY A 307 -7.86 1.99 6.38
N LEU A 308 -7.09 1.40 5.46
CA LEU A 308 -7.53 0.27 4.64
C LEU A 308 -8.02 -0.94 5.46
N THR A 309 -7.38 -1.20 6.60
CA THR A 309 -7.69 -2.32 7.50
C THR A 309 -9.17 -2.37 7.92
N VAL A 310 -9.81 -1.23 8.18
CA VAL A 310 -11.23 -1.24 8.58
C VAL A 310 -12.15 -1.57 7.40
N LEU A 311 -11.74 -1.23 6.18
CA LEU A 311 -12.48 -1.57 4.97
C LEU A 311 -12.26 -3.02 4.55
N GLU A 312 -11.04 -3.55 4.72
CA GLU A 312 -10.74 -4.99 4.53
C GLU A 312 -11.65 -5.83 5.43
N ALA A 313 -11.72 -5.48 6.73
CA ALA A 313 -12.63 -6.13 7.67
C ALA A 313 -14.10 -5.93 7.28
N ALA A 314 -14.47 -4.73 6.82
CA ALA A 314 -15.84 -4.46 6.41
C ALA A 314 -16.28 -5.34 5.23
N LEU A 315 -15.39 -5.66 4.29
CA LEU A 315 -15.69 -6.58 3.18
C LEU A 315 -16.00 -8.01 3.64
N GLU A 316 -15.48 -8.43 4.80
CA GLU A 316 -15.83 -9.70 5.45
C GLU A 316 -17.08 -9.59 6.34
N GLY A 317 -17.57 -8.37 6.59
CA GLY A 317 -18.75 -8.07 7.39
C GLY A 317 -18.44 -7.74 8.86
N THR A 318 -17.19 -7.42 9.14
CA THR A 318 -16.72 -7.12 10.49
C THR A 318 -16.74 -5.62 10.72
N PRO A 319 -17.54 -5.11 11.67
CA PRO A 319 -17.64 -3.68 11.93
C PRO A 319 -16.36 -3.16 12.61
N ALA A 320 -16.15 -1.85 12.54
CA ALA A 320 -14.98 -1.20 13.11
C ALA A 320 -15.31 -0.40 14.38
N ALA A 321 -14.38 -0.35 15.33
CA ALA A 321 -14.37 0.62 16.41
C ALA A 321 -13.06 1.40 16.36
N THR A 322 -13.14 2.71 16.12
CA THR A 322 -11.95 3.54 15.85
C THR A 322 -11.94 4.80 16.67
N ILE A 323 -10.78 5.45 16.78
CA ILE A 323 -10.75 6.88 17.14
C ILE A 323 -11.40 7.73 16.03
N ALA A 324 -11.96 8.87 16.39
CA ALA A 324 -12.52 9.85 15.45
C ALA A 324 -11.42 10.72 14.82
N ALA A 325 -10.50 10.13 14.05
CA ALA A 325 -9.38 10.87 13.46
C ALA A 325 -8.88 10.28 12.15
N GLY A 326 -8.32 11.16 11.30
CA GLY A 326 -7.70 10.76 10.04
C GLY A 326 -8.71 10.13 9.10
N GLY A 327 -8.26 9.14 8.35
CA GLY A 327 -9.08 8.44 7.36
C GLY A 327 -10.28 7.67 7.92
N TYR A 328 -10.33 7.40 9.23
CA TYR A 328 -11.49 6.73 9.83
C TYR A 328 -12.78 7.52 9.70
N LEU A 329 -12.70 8.85 9.66
CA LEU A 329 -13.85 9.72 9.46
C LEU A 329 -14.51 9.53 8.09
N GLU A 330 -13.81 8.89 7.15
CA GLU A 330 -14.29 8.62 5.80
C GLU A 330 -14.55 7.12 5.56
N THR A 331 -13.82 6.25 6.27
CA THR A 331 -13.88 4.79 6.07
C THR A 331 -14.82 4.08 7.03
N VAL A 332 -15.26 4.72 8.11
CA VAL A 332 -16.25 4.17 9.05
C VAL A 332 -17.49 5.05 9.02
N GLN A 333 -18.65 4.44 8.82
CA GLN A 333 -19.95 5.08 8.92
C GLN A 333 -20.59 4.68 10.26
N PRO A 334 -20.67 5.59 11.25
CA PRO A 334 -21.31 5.32 12.53
C PRO A 334 -22.71 4.73 12.37
N GLY A 335 -22.97 3.62 13.06
CA GLY A 335 -24.28 2.95 13.02
C GLY A 335 -24.49 2.01 11.82
N VAL A 336 -23.54 1.97 10.86
CA VAL A 336 -23.63 1.11 9.67
C VAL A 336 -22.43 0.16 9.58
N SER A 337 -21.21 0.71 9.54
CA SER A 337 -19.97 -0.07 9.38
C SER A 337 -19.06 -0.01 10.60
N GLY A 338 -19.44 0.75 11.62
CA GLY A 338 -18.69 0.81 12.86
C GLY A 338 -19.14 1.95 13.77
N ALA A 339 -18.29 2.30 14.73
CA ALA A 339 -18.48 3.41 15.65
C ALA A 339 -17.15 4.13 15.93
N HIS A 340 -17.24 5.39 16.32
CA HIS A 340 -16.10 6.20 16.75
C HIS A 340 -16.09 6.40 18.26
N ALA A 341 -14.91 6.31 18.85
CA ALA A 341 -14.65 6.76 20.20
C ALA A 341 -14.79 8.29 20.28
N ALA A 342 -15.46 8.77 21.34
CA ALA A 342 -15.64 10.21 21.58
C ALA A 342 -14.31 10.94 21.81
N SER A 343 -13.34 10.26 22.43
CA SER A 343 -11.97 10.74 22.57
C SER A 343 -10.96 9.58 22.55
N VAL A 344 -9.67 9.89 22.61
CA VAL A 344 -8.58 8.89 22.57
C VAL A 344 -8.31 8.35 23.98
N THR A 345 -9.32 7.72 24.58
CA THR A 345 -9.25 7.08 25.91
C THR A 345 -9.67 5.62 25.83
N VAL A 346 -9.28 4.83 26.84
CA VAL A 346 -9.64 3.41 26.94
C VAL A 346 -11.17 3.25 27.01
N SER A 347 -11.82 4.02 27.89
CA SER A 347 -13.28 3.98 28.09
C SER A 347 -14.04 4.32 26.82
N ASP A 348 -13.68 5.42 26.12
CA ASP A 348 -14.43 5.83 24.93
C ASP A 348 -14.24 4.84 23.77
N LEU A 349 -13.06 4.23 23.64
CA LEU A 349 -12.84 3.19 22.64
C LEU A 349 -13.57 1.89 23.03
N ALA A 350 -13.66 1.56 24.33
CA ALA A 350 -14.46 0.45 24.81
C ALA A 350 -15.97 0.66 24.53
N ASP A 351 -16.47 1.89 24.68
CA ASP A 351 -17.84 2.24 24.31
C ASP A 351 -18.08 2.13 22.80
N ALA A 352 -17.13 2.57 21.97
CA ALA A 352 -17.19 2.37 20.53
C ALA A 352 -17.19 0.88 20.16
N ILE A 353 -16.40 0.05 20.86
CA ILE A 353 -16.43 -1.42 20.70
C ILE A 353 -17.83 -1.94 21.00
N ARG A 354 -18.41 -1.58 22.15
CA ARG A 354 -19.76 -2.02 22.55
C ARG A 354 -20.81 -1.60 21.53
N ALA A 355 -20.71 -0.39 20.99
CA ALA A 355 -21.63 0.14 19.98
C ALA A 355 -21.48 -0.51 18.60
N ALA A 356 -20.26 -0.88 18.20
CA ALA A 356 -20.00 -1.54 16.93
C ALA A 356 -20.43 -3.02 16.92
N ARG A 357 -20.41 -3.67 18.10
CA ARG A 357 -20.78 -5.08 18.24
C ARG A 357 -22.23 -5.32 17.79
N GLY A 358 -22.42 -6.36 16.99
CA GLY A 358 -23.76 -6.79 16.56
C GLY A 358 -24.36 -5.94 15.43
N MET A 359 -23.58 -5.04 14.81
CA MET A 359 -23.99 -4.42 13.55
C MET A 359 -24.25 -5.49 12.48
N ASP A 360 -25.24 -5.24 11.62
CA ASP A 360 -25.60 -6.16 10.54
C ASP A 360 -24.41 -6.39 9.58
N PRO A 361 -23.84 -7.61 9.52
CA PRO A 361 -22.72 -7.90 8.64
C PRO A 361 -23.02 -7.62 7.17
N ALA A 362 -24.28 -7.73 6.72
CA ALA A 362 -24.65 -7.43 5.33
C ALA A 362 -24.53 -5.94 5.01
N ALA A 363 -24.99 -5.07 5.92
CA ALA A 363 -24.82 -3.62 5.82
C ALA A 363 -23.34 -3.20 5.88
N VAL A 364 -22.56 -3.80 6.78
CA VAL A 364 -21.10 -3.57 6.89
C VAL A 364 -20.40 -3.92 5.57
N ARG A 365 -20.72 -5.09 4.96
CA ARG A 365 -20.19 -5.48 3.65
C ARG A 365 -20.61 -4.54 2.54
N ALA A 366 -21.87 -4.08 2.55
CA ALA A 366 -22.35 -3.12 1.56
C ALA A 366 -21.58 -1.80 1.62
N TRP A 367 -21.23 -1.34 2.81
CA TRP A 367 -20.36 -0.18 2.99
C TRP A 367 -18.97 -0.41 2.41
N GLY A 368 -18.29 -1.51 2.79
CA GLY A 368 -16.96 -1.85 2.27
C GLY A 368 -16.92 -1.95 0.74
N ARG A 369 -17.98 -2.47 0.11
CA ARG A 369 -18.10 -2.58 -1.35
C ARG A 369 -18.03 -1.25 -2.11
N ARG A 370 -18.29 -0.11 -1.45
CA ARG A 370 -18.21 1.22 -2.09
C ARG A 370 -16.77 1.66 -2.41
N PHE A 371 -15.79 0.96 -1.85
CA PHE A 371 -14.36 1.27 -2.00
C PHE A 371 -13.65 0.26 -2.91
N ARG A 372 -14.41 -0.59 -3.60
CA ARG A 372 -13.88 -1.63 -4.48
C ARG A 372 -13.07 -1.05 -5.62
N ARG A 373 -12.16 -1.86 -6.16
CA ARG A 373 -11.24 -1.45 -7.22
C ARG A 373 -11.95 -0.95 -8.48
N ASP A 374 -13.08 -1.54 -8.85
CA ASP A 374 -13.89 -1.12 -10.00
C ASP A 374 -14.37 0.33 -9.86
N GLU A 375 -14.96 0.68 -8.71
CA GLU A 375 -15.38 2.05 -8.40
C GLU A 375 -14.19 3.03 -8.42
N HIS A 376 -13.06 2.61 -7.86
CA HIS A 376 -11.83 3.39 -7.84
C HIS A 376 -11.28 3.65 -9.25
N VAL A 377 -11.15 2.59 -10.06
CA VAL A 377 -10.63 2.63 -11.44
C VAL A 377 -11.55 3.48 -12.31
N ALA A 378 -12.87 3.34 -12.21
CA ALA A 378 -13.81 4.15 -12.98
C ALA A 378 -13.64 5.66 -12.69
N ARG A 379 -13.55 6.04 -11.41
CA ARG A 379 -13.38 7.44 -11.00
C ARG A 379 -12.01 8.00 -11.41
N LEU A 380 -10.94 7.21 -11.30
CA LEU A 380 -9.63 7.63 -11.77
C LEU A 380 -9.55 7.73 -13.28
N THR A 381 -10.19 6.82 -14.02
CA THR A 381 -10.21 6.84 -15.50
C THR A 381 -10.79 8.15 -16.00
N ALA A 382 -11.98 8.54 -15.52
CA ALA A 382 -12.62 9.80 -15.89
C ALA A 382 -11.73 11.03 -15.58
N LEU A 383 -10.98 10.99 -14.47
CA LEU A 383 -10.07 12.06 -14.09
C LEU A 383 -8.83 12.11 -15.00
N ILE A 384 -8.27 10.95 -15.34
CA ILE A 384 -7.13 10.81 -16.26
C ILE A 384 -7.52 11.33 -17.65
N GLU A 385 -8.68 10.95 -18.17
CA GLU A 385 -9.21 11.44 -19.45
C GLU A 385 -9.36 12.97 -19.44
N THR A 386 -9.97 13.52 -18.39
CA THR A 386 -10.09 14.98 -18.22
C THR A 386 -8.73 15.68 -18.16
N ALA A 387 -7.72 15.06 -17.55
CA ALA A 387 -6.37 15.61 -17.46
C ALA A 387 -5.65 15.59 -18.81
N LEU A 388 -5.90 14.57 -19.63
CA LEU A 388 -5.35 14.44 -20.98
C LEU A 388 -5.96 15.46 -21.94
N GLU A 389 -7.26 15.76 -21.84
CA GLU A 389 -7.92 16.78 -22.67
C GLU A 389 -7.40 18.21 -22.45
N ARG A 390 -6.78 18.47 -21.29
CA ARG A 390 -6.27 19.80 -20.91
C ARG A 390 -4.80 20.03 -21.25
N THR A 391 -4.08 18.98 -21.65
CA THR A 391 -2.64 19.05 -21.97
C THR A 391 -2.46 19.18 -23.47
#